data_AF-A0AA38HWX6-F1
#
_entry.id   AF-A0AA38HWX6-F1
#
_cell.length_a   1.000
_cell.length_b   1.000
_cell.length_c   1.000
_cell.angle_alpha   90.00
_cell.angle_beta   90.00
_cell.angle_gamma   90.00
#
_symmetry.space_group_name_H-M   'P 1'
#
loop_
_entity.id
_entity.type
_entity.pdbx_description
1 polymer ?
#
loop_
_entity_poly.entity_id
_entity_poly.type
_entity_poly.pdbx_seq_one_letter_code
_entity_poly.pdbx_strand_id
1 'polypeptide(L)'
;MGIRKCLRGRFYNSENTMIMPLLWGIHMDPKVFKEPEEFRPERFLDNEGKFFKPESFIPFQIGKRMCTGEEITKMMMNIFVVFVVENFKLAPPNFSSRDFTGDHGILPVIGYLHKLDPTAPYLTLTKLVQKYGPIYSIKLGMVKVVVIAAAKLLKKVLSKDETLIRPSLYLINTSLEHKGMSHAPIDVWKDQRKFVANFFKTVGAAKVSPNKKACEKLIRKHVDEFVQVVKSQAFC
;
A
#
# COMPACT_ATOMS: atom_id res chain seq x y z
N MET A 1 -20.88 -19.70 18.11
CA MET A 1 -21.91 -18.63 18.08
C MET A 1 -21.32 -17.43 17.34
N GLY A 2 -21.40 -17.45 15.99
CA GLY A 2 -20.65 -16.55 15.11
C GLY A 2 -21.22 -15.12 15.09
N ILE A 3 -20.36 -14.14 15.35
CA ILE A 3 -20.73 -12.75 15.52
C ILE A 3 -21.09 -12.14 14.16
N ARG A 4 -22.40 -11.92 13.97
CA ARG A 4 -23.00 -11.19 12.84
C ARG A 4 -23.02 -9.70 13.18
N LYS A 5 -22.16 -8.85 12.59
CA LYS A 5 -22.41 -7.39 12.58
C LYS A 5 -21.75 -6.67 11.40
N CYS A 6 -22.57 -5.93 10.66
CA CYS A 6 -22.30 -5.46 9.31
C CYS A 6 -22.20 -3.92 9.19
N LEU A 7 -21.28 -3.45 8.33
CA LEU A 7 -21.35 -2.16 7.64
C LEU A 7 -22.66 -2.02 6.83
N ARG A 8 -23.61 -1.20 7.26
CA ARG A 8 -24.88 -0.93 6.54
C ARG A 8 -25.80 -2.16 6.32
N GLY A 9 -26.01 -2.99 7.34
CA GLY A 9 -27.16 -3.92 7.36
C GLY A 9 -27.12 -5.15 6.43
N ARG A 10 -26.01 -5.46 5.75
CA ARG A 10 -25.85 -6.67 4.92
C ARG A 10 -24.90 -7.74 5.53
N PHE A 11 -25.45 -8.74 6.19
CA PHE A 11 -24.71 -9.86 6.80
C PHE A 11 -23.42 -10.30 6.04
N TYR A 12 -22.27 -10.23 6.71
CA TYR A 12 -21.00 -10.80 6.22
C TYR A 12 -20.62 -11.99 7.10
N ASN A 13 -20.37 -13.15 6.50
CA ASN A 13 -19.71 -14.26 7.16
C ASN A 13 -18.19 -14.03 7.07
N SER A 14 -17.51 -13.90 8.20
CA SER A 14 -16.08 -13.55 8.32
C SER A 14 -15.15 -14.63 7.80
N GLU A 15 -15.61 -15.87 7.71
CA GLU A 15 -14.76 -17.03 7.39
C GLU A 15 -14.34 -17.10 5.91
N ASN A 16 -15.07 -16.46 4.99
CA ASN A 16 -14.80 -16.56 3.55
C ASN A 16 -14.93 -15.23 2.78
N THR A 17 -14.86 -14.11 3.49
CA THR A 17 -14.97 -12.77 2.88
C THR A 17 -13.66 -12.00 2.99
N MET A 18 -13.06 -11.63 1.86
CA MET A 18 -11.86 -10.78 1.83
C MET A 18 -12.26 -9.30 1.82
N ILE A 19 -11.61 -8.48 2.64
CA ILE A 19 -11.67 -7.02 2.52
C ILE A 19 -10.42 -6.54 1.79
N MET A 20 -10.64 -5.94 0.61
CA MET A 20 -9.59 -5.42 -0.24
C MET A 20 -9.65 -3.88 -0.29
N PRO A 21 -8.64 -3.17 0.25
CA PRO A 21 -8.53 -1.73 0.07
C PRO A 21 -8.15 -1.41 -1.38
N LEU A 22 -8.98 -0.66 -2.10
CA LEU A 22 -8.64 -0.16 -3.43
C LEU A 22 -7.89 1.17 -3.30
N LEU A 23 -6.60 1.11 -2.94
CA LEU A 23 -5.78 2.31 -2.69
C LEU A 23 -5.72 3.24 -3.90
N TRP A 24 -5.55 2.69 -5.10
CA TRP A 24 -5.57 3.47 -6.34
C TRP A 24 -6.86 4.28 -6.49
N GLY A 25 -8.02 3.64 -6.34
CA GLY A 25 -9.31 4.33 -6.42
C GLY A 25 -9.51 5.38 -5.32
N ILE A 26 -8.87 5.23 -4.16
CA ILE A 26 -8.90 6.24 -3.09
C ILE A 26 -7.99 7.43 -3.45
N HIS A 27 -6.80 7.18 -3.98
CA HIS A 27 -5.82 8.22 -4.33
C HIS A 27 -6.14 8.90 -5.68
N MET A 28 -6.93 8.24 -6.53
CA MET A 28 -7.41 8.76 -7.81
C MET A 28 -8.86 9.23 -7.80
N ASP A 29 -9.49 9.40 -6.63
CA ASP A 29 -10.84 9.95 -6.55
C ASP A 29 -10.80 11.47 -6.82
N PRO A 30 -11.36 11.96 -7.95
CA PRO A 30 -11.36 13.39 -8.26
C PRO A 30 -12.18 14.23 -7.28
N LYS A 31 -13.06 13.59 -6.47
CA LYS A 31 -13.80 14.28 -5.40
C LYS A 31 -12.93 14.60 -4.20
N VAL A 32 -11.79 13.91 -4.05
CA VAL A 32 -10.85 14.07 -2.94
C VAL A 32 -9.58 14.76 -3.41
N PHE A 33 -9.05 14.34 -4.55
CA PHE A 33 -7.82 14.87 -5.13
C PHE A 33 -8.16 15.49 -6.49
N LYS A 34 -8.18 16.82 -6.58
CA LYS A 34 -8.38 17.53 -7.85
C LYS A 34 -7.26 17.15 -8.83
N GLU A 35 -7.61 16.80 -10.08
CA GLU A 35 -6.65 16.39 -11.12
C GLU A 35 -5.68 15.32 -10.59
N PRO A 36 -6.18 14.13 -10.22
CA PRO A 36 -5.38 13.18 -9.44
C PRO A 36 -4.28 12.48 -10.26
N GLU A 37 -4.41 12.46 -11.59
CA GLU A 37 -3.43 11.89 -12.52
C GLU A 37 -2.22 12.82 -12.73
N GLU A 38 -2.36 14.11 -12.39
CA GLU A 38 -1.29 15.11 -12.51
C GLU A 38 -0.37 15.11 -11.28
N PHE A 39 0.93 15.06 -11.53
CA PHE A 39 1.95 15.20 -10.48
C PHE A 39 1.98 16.64 -9.96
N ARG A 40 1.26 16.88 -8.86
CA ARG A 40 1.14 18.20 -8.22
C ARG A 40 1.51 18.11 -6.75
N PRO A 41 2.79 18.28 -6.37
CA PRO A 41 3.23 18.17 -4.98
C PRO A 41 2.61 19.25 -4.08
N GLU A 42 2.19 20.39 -4.63
CA GLU A 42 1.59 21.52 -3.91
C GLU A 42 0.27 21.14 -3.22
N ARG A 43 -0.40 20.06 -3.66
CA ARG A 43 -1.65 19.57 -3.04
C ARG A 43 -1.47 19.11 -1.58
N PHE A 44 -0.21 18.95 -1.15
CA PHE A 44 0.15 18.58 0.22
C PHE A 44 0.65 19.77 1.04
N LEU A 45 0.52 20.99 0.51
CA LEU A 45 0.86 22.23 1.19
C LEU A 45 -0.41 23.00 1.52
N ASP A 46 -0.49 23.57 2.71
CA ASP A 46 -1.56 24.50 3.08
C ASP A 46 -1.30 25.91 2.50
N ASN A 47 -2.19 26.86 2.77
CA ASN A 47 -2.09 28.23 2.26
C ASN A 47 -0.83 28.97 2.77
N GLU A 48 -0.18 28.48 3.82
CA GLU A 48 1.05 29.03 4.37
C GLU A 48 2.30 28.29 3.83
N GLY A 49 2.11 27.32 2.92
CA GLY A 49 3.17 26.49 2.36
C GLY A 49 3.65 25.38 3.29
N LYS A 50 2.94 25.12 4.39
CA LYS A 50 3.31 24.07 5.35
C LYS A 50 2.74 22.73 4.92
N PHE A 51 3.57 21.70 5.05
CA PHE A 51 3.17 20.34 4.72
C PHE A 51 2.04 19.86 5.63
N PHE A 52 0.96 19.37 5.02
CA PHE A 52 -0.09 18.64 5.69
C PHE A 52 -0.40 17.33 4.95
N LYS A 53 -0.84 16.32 5.70
CA LYS A 53 -1.22 15.02 5.16
C LYS A 53 -2.73 14.91 5.10
N PRO A 54 -3.37 14.87 3.90
CA PRO A 54 -4.80 14.60 3.78
C PRO A 54 -5.18 13.26 4.43
N GLU A 55 -6.33 13.17 5.10
CA GLU A 55 -6.77 11.92 5.76
C GLU A 55 -6.92 10.76 4.75
N SER A 56 -7.29 11.09 3.50
CA SER A 56 -7.41 10.11 2.40
C SER A 56 -6.08 9.68 1.79
N PHE A 57 -4.97 10.34 2.14
CA PHE A 57 -3.64 9.95 1.68
C PHE A 57 -3.07 8.84 2.56
N ILE A 58 -3.30 7.60 2.13
CA ILE A 58 -2.98 6.36 2.86
C ILE A 58 -2.10 5.38 2.05
N PRO A 59 -0.93 5.81 1.53
CA PRO A 59 -0.03 4.95 0.73
C PRO A 59 0.48 3.73 1.51
N PHE A 60 0.60 3.85 2.84
CA PHE A 60 0.99 2.77 3.75
C PHE A 60 -0.22 2.12 4.44
N GLN A 61 -1.40 2.19 3.82
CA GLN A 61 -2.69 1.78 4.39
C GLN A 61 -3.04 2.55 5.69
N ILE A 62 -3.97 2.02 6.48
CA ILE A 62 -4.47 2.64 7.71
C ILE A 62 -5.00 1.58 8.68
N GLY A 63 -5.14 1.93 9.97
CA GLY A 63 -5.68 1.06 11.00
C GLY A 63 -4.71 -0.07 11.37
N LYS A 64 -5.23 -1.23 11.76
CA LYS A 64 -4.41 -2.38 12.19
C LYS A 64 -3.55 -2.94 11.06
N ARG A 65 -3.94 -2.73 9.80
CA ARG A 65 -3.18 -3.16 8.61
C ARG A 65 -2.13 -2.16 8.12
N MET A 66 -1.95 -1.02 8.78
CA MET A 66 -0.92 -0.02 8.41
C MET A 66 0.47 -0.67 8.27
N CYS A 67 1.30 -0.21 7.35
CA CYS A 67 2.66 -0.74 7.20
C CYS A 67 3.49 -0.49 8.46
N THR A 68 4.03 -1.55 9.07
CA THR A 68 4.92 -1.42 10.23
C THR A 68 6.21 -0.66 9.88
N GLY A 69 6.61 -0.67 8.60
CA GLY A 69 7.79 0.01 8.09
C GLY A 69 7.57 1.42 7.54
N GLU A 70 6.38 2.04 7.71
CA GLU A 70 6.09 3.38 7.16
C GLU A 70 7.17 4.42 7.53
N GLU A 71 7.62 4.41 8.78
CA GLU A 71 8.54 5.42 9.31
C GLU A 71 9.96 5.26 8.76
N ILE A 72 10.50 4.04 8.75
CA ILE A 72 11.83 3.79 8.16
C ILE A 72 11.83 4.06 6.65
N THR A 73 10.78 3.67 5.94
CA THR A 73 10.67 3.94 4.51
C THR A 73 10.64 5.44 4.22
N LYS A 74 9.86 6.23 4.97
CA LYS A 74 9.85 7.69 4.82
C LYS A 74 11.20 8.32 5.12
N MET A 75 11.88 7.86 6.16
CA MET A 75 13.20 8.34 6.54
C MET A 75 14.22 8.08 5.43
N MET A 76 14.25 6.85 4.91
CA MET A 76 15.10 6.47 3.78
C MET A 76 14.77 7.26 2.51
N MET A 77 13.49 7.33 2.14
CA MET A 77 13.05 8.08 0.95
C MET A 77 13.39 9.56 1.06
N ASN A 78 13.17 10.20 2.19
CA ASN A 78 13.50 11.61 2.39
C ASN A 78 15.00 11.85 2.24
N ILE A 79 15.83 11.06 2.92
CA ILE A 79 17.29 11.19 2.83
C ILE A 79 17.74 10.96 1.39
N PHE A 80 17.21 9.92 0.74
CA PHE A 80 17.58 9.56 -0.63
C PHE A 80 17.16 10.62 -1.66
N VAL A 81 15.93 11.15 -1.56
CA VAL A 81 15.44 12.17 -2.50
C VAL A 81 16.21 13.48 -2.35
N VAL A 82 16.41 13.96 -1.11
CA VAL A 82 17.23 15.15 -0.85
C VAL A 82 18.62 14.95 -1.43
N PHE A 83 19.22 13.78 -1.15
CA PHE A 83 20.51 13.42 -1.66
C PHE A 83 20.58 13.46 -3.20
N VAL A 84 19.62 12.85 -3.90
CA VAL A 84 19.56 12.82 -5.37
C VAL A 84 19.46 14.24 -5.93
N VAL A 85 18.60 15.08 -5.36
CA VAL A 85 18.40 16.47 -5.81
C VAL A 85 19.65 17.33 -5.58
N GLU A 86 20.37 17.13 -4.46
CA GLU A 86 21.58 17.90 -4.14
C GLU A 86 22.79 17.51 -4.99
N ASN A 87 22.93 16.22 -5.33
CA ASN A 87 24.15 15.69 -5.95
C ASN A 87 24.04 15.41 -7.44
N PHE A 88 22.82 15.33 -7.98
CA PHE A 88 22.59 14.99 -9.38
C PHE A 88 21.70 16.02 -10.06
N LYS A 89 22.09 16.40 -11.28
CA LYS A 89 21.20 17.06 -12.22
C LYS A 89 20.39 15.97 -12.91
N LEU A 90 19.13 15.83 -12.50
CA LEU A 90 18.20 14.91 -13.15
C LEU A 90 17.85 15.46 -14.52
N ALA A 91 18.24 14.76 -15.58
CA ALA A 91 17.71 14.95 -16.91
C ALA A 91 16.74 13.80 -17.20
N PRO A 92 15.60 14.06 -17.86
CA PRO A 92 14.79 12.96 -18.37
C PRO A 92 15.67 12.17 -19.37
N PRO A 93 15.86 10.85 -19.19
CA PRO A 93 16.40 10.05 -20.27
C PRO A 93 15.47 10.19 -21.48
N ASN A 94 16.00 10.00 -22.69
CA ASN A 94 15.19 9.86 -23.90
C ASN A 94 14.25 8.65 -23.73
N PHE A 95 13.09 8.89 -23.12
CA PHE A 95 12.10 7.87 -22.80
C PHE A 95 11.37 7.52 -24.10
N SER A 96 11.81 6.48 -24.79
CA SER A 96 10.89 5.67 -25.58
C SER A 96 9.99 4.95 -24.58
N SER A 97 8.69 5.26 -24.57
CA SER A 97 7.70 4.56 -23.75
C SER A 97 7.80 3.06 -24.01
N ARG A 98 8.33 2.29 -23.04
CA ARG A 98 8.19 0.84 -23.07
C ARG A 98 6.81 0.54 -22.51
N ASP A 99 5.91 0.17 -23.42
CA ASP A 99 4.60 -0.40 -23.10
C ASP A 99 4.82 -1.72 -22.34
N PHE A 100 4.24 -1.85 -21.15
CA PHE A 100 4.35 -3.05 -20.30
C PHE A 100 3.12 -3.96 -20.44
N THR A 101 2.36 -3.86 -21.53
CA THR A 101 1.26 -4.78 -21.87
C THR A 101 1.79 -6.15 -22.32
N GLY A 102 2.35 -6.90 -21.37
CA GLY A 102 2.68 -8.31 -21.55
C GLY A 102 1.44 -9.18 -21.35
N ASP A 103 1.05 -9.86 -22.43
CA ASP A 103 0.00 -10.87 -22.51
C ASP A 103 0.39 -12.17 -21.74
N HIS A 104 -0.58 -13.09 -21.61
CA HIS A 104 -0.55 -14.48 -21.12
C HIS A 104 -1.41 -14.74 -19.87
N GLY A 105 -2.66 -15.15 -20.13
CA GLY A 105 -3.54 -15.75 -19.14
C GLY A 105 -3.28 -17.25 -18.96
N ILE A 106 -3.52 -17.74 -17.74
CA ILE A 106 -3.84 -19.15 -17.44
C ILE A 106 -4.98 -19.17 -16.41
N LEU A 107 -6.08 -19.85 -16.75
CA LEU A 107 -7.31 -19.97 -15.96
C LEU A 107 -7.18 -21.00 -14.83
N PRO A 108 -7.82 -20.77 -13.67
CA PRO A 108 -8.99 -21.60 -13.35
C PRO A 108 -10.15 -20.89 -12.61
N VAL A 109 -11.39 -21.28 -12.98
CA VAL A 109 -12.72 -21.15 -12.31
C VAL A 109 -13.21 -19.73 -11.96
N ILE A 110 -13.94 -19.11 -12.90
CA ILE A 110 -14.11 -17.65 -13.01
C ILE A 110 -15.35 -17.10 -12.27
N GLY A 111 -15.13 -16.05 -11.45
CA GLY A 111 -16.16 -15.09 -10.97
C GLY A 111 -16.18 -13.79 -11.80
N TYR A 112 -16.11 -12.59 -11.20
CA TYR A 112 -15.91 -11.32 -11.93
C TYR A 112 -14.48 -11.19 -12.53
N LEU A 113 -13.65 -12.22 -12.38
CA LEU A 113 -12.25 -12.29 -12.78
C LEU A 113 -12.05 -12.15 -14.30
N HIS A 114 -12.95 -12.70 -15.13
CA HIS A 114 -12.89 -12.56 -16.60
C HIS A 114 -13.11 -11.13 -17.10
N LYS A 115 -13.69 -10.25 -16.28
CA LYS A 115 -13.91 -8.84 -16.64
C LYS A 115 -12.82 -7.92 -16.10
N LEU A 116 -11.95 -8.43 -15.22
CA LEU A 116 -10.79 -7.68 -14.75
C LEU A 116 -9.74 -7.70 -15.84
N ASP A 117 -9.29 -6.52 -16.23
CA ASP A 117 -8.11 -6.37 -17.07
C ASP A 117 -6.92 -7.11 -16.41
N PRO A 118 -6.29 -8.08 -17.10
CA PRO A 118 -5.18 -8.85 -16.54
C PRO A 118 -3.92 -8.02 -16.33
N THR A 119 -3.77 -6.92 -17.08
CA THR A 119 -2.62 -6.01 -17.00
C THR A 119 -2.86 -4.86 -16.02
N ALA A 120 -4.10 -4.34 -15.96
CA ALA A 120 -4.48 -3.20 -15.13
C ALA A 120 -5.77 -3.44 -14.32
N PRO A 121 -5.81 -4.44 -13.42
CA PRO A 121 -7.03 -4.83 -12.71
C PRO A 121 -7.60 -3.71 -11.82
N TYR A 122 -6.73 -2.83 -11.31
CA TYR A 122 -7.10 -1.68 -10.49
C TYR A 122 -7.94 -0.64 -11.27
N LEU A 123 -7.73 -0.48 -12.58
CA LEU A 123 -8.54 0.41 -13.43
C LEU A 123 -9.96 -0.13 -13.57
N THR A 124 -10.10 -1.42 -13.82
CA THR A 124 -11.42 -2.07 -13.91
C THR A 124 -12.18 -1.95 -12.60
N LEU A 125 -11.52 -2.21 -11.47
CA LEU A 125 -12.12 -2.05 -10.14
C LEU A 125 -12.54 -0.59 -9.88
N THR A 126 -11.79 0.38 -10.38
CA THR A 126 -12.13 1.80 -10.27
C THR A 126 -13.34 2.17 -11.13
N LYS A 127 -13.48 1.62 -12.35
CA LYS A 127 -14.71 1.77 -13.17
C LYS A 127 -15.95 1.23 -12.45
N LEU A 128 -15.82 0.13 -11.70
CA LEU A 128 -16.92 -0.42 -10.90
C LEU A 128 -17.31 0.49 -9.72
N VAL A 129 -16.38 1.28 -9.17
CA VAL A 129 -16.72 2.31 -8.16
C VAL A 129 -17.69 3.34 -8.73
N GLN A 130 -17.48 3.77 -9.98
CA GLN A 130 -18.37 4.74 -10.62
C GLN A 130 -19.79 4.17 -10.81
N LYS A 131 -19.89 2.87 -11.12
CA LYS A 131 -21.17 2.19 -11.39
C LYS A 131 -21.94 1.77 -10.13
N TYR A 132 -21.25 1.24 -9.13
CA TYR A 132 -21.87 0.61 -7.95
C TYR A 132 -21.66 1.39 -6.65
N GLY A 133 -20.86 2.46 -6.70
CA GLY A 133 -20.51 3.29 -5.55
C GLY A 133 -19.24 2.84 -4.82
N PRO A 134 -18.83 3.58 -3.78
CA PRO A 134 -17.52 3.44 -3.11
C PRO A 134 -17.35 2.15 -2.29
N ILE A 135 -18.40 1.33 -2.19
CA ILE A 135 -18.40 0.04 -1.49
C ILE A 135 -19.20 -0.93 -2.35
N TYR A 136 -18.55 -1.99 -2.79
CA TYR A 136 -19.24 -3.06 -3.52
C TYR A 136 -18.57 -4.40 -3.23
N SER A 137 -19.28 -5.49 -3.53
CA SER A 137 -18.73 -6.84 -3.40
C SER A 137 -18.67 -7.51 -4.76
N ILE A 138 -17.54 -8.15 -5.06
CA ILE A 138 -17.33 -9.01 -6.22
C ILE A 138 -17.03 -10.43 -5.76
N LYS A 139 -17.29 -11.41 -6.61
CA LYS A 139 -16.87 -12.79 -6.37
C LYS A 139 -15.63 -13.06 -7.23
N LEU A 140 -14.49 -13.41 -6.60
CA LEU A 140 -13.28 -13.85 -7.28
C LEU A 140 -13.13 -15.35 -7.05
N GLY A 141 -13.50 -16.16 -8.05
CA GLY A 141 -13.59 -17.62 -7.91
C GLY A 141 -14.62 -18.03 -6.86
N MET A 142 -14.17 -18.74 -5.81
CA MET A 142 -15.01 -19.15 -4.68
C MET A 142 -15.05 -18.13 -3.53
N VAL A 143 -14.23 -17.08 -3.59
CA VAL A 143 -14.08 -16.09 -2.52
C VAL A 143 -14.92 -14.84 -2.81
N LYS A 144 -15.66 -14.36 -1.82
CA LYS A 144 -16.34 -13.07 -1.89
C LYS A 144 -15.37 -11.97 -1.46
N VAL A 145 -15.12 -11.00 -2.33
CA VAL A 145 -14.25 -9.85 -2.06
C VAL A 145 -15.10 -8.59 -1.92
N VAL A 146 -14.97 -7.89 -0.81
CA VAL A 146 -15.56 -6.57 -0.59
C VAL A 146 -14.50 -5.53 -0.89
N VAL A 147 -14.75 -4.73 -1.91
CA VAL A 147 -13.88 -3.64 -2.36
C VAL A 147 -14.32 -2.35 -1.70
N ILE A 148 -13.40 -1.68 -1.02
CA ILE A 148 -13.65 -0.41 -0.34
C ILE A 148 -12.74 0.66 -0.94
N ALA A 149 -13.35 1.67 -1.56
CA ALA A 149 -12.69 2.80 -2.19
C ALA A 149 -12.95 4.12 -1.45
N ALA A 150 -13.26 4.07 -0.14
CA ALA A 150 -13.49 5.25 0.70
C ALA A 150 -12.62 5.22 1.96
N ALA A 151 -11.71 6.19 2.11
CA ALA A 151 -10.72 6.23 3.20
C ALA A 151 -11.34 6.23 4.60
N LYS A 152 -12.36 7.08 4.85
CA LYS A 152 -13.04 7.17 6.15
C LYS A 152 -13.67 5.84 6.57
N LEU A 153 -14.26 5.12 5.61
CA LEU A 153 -14.82 3.81 5.88
C LEU A 153 -13.73 2.77 6.09
N LEU A 154 -12.71 2.79 5.23
CA LEU A 154 -11.61 1.85 5.30
C LEU A 154 -10.92 1.90 6.67
N LYS A 155 -10.73 3.09 7.24
CA LYS A 155 -10.24 3.30 8.61
C LYS A 155 -11.09 2.60 9.66
N LYS A 156 -12.43 2.73 9.59
CA LYS A 156 -13.36 2.07 10.51
C LYS A 156 -13.33 0.55 10.36
N VAL A 157 -13.19 0.06 9.13
CA VAL A 157 -13.16 -1.37 8.82
C VAL A 157 -11.85 -2.00 9.27
N LEU A 158 -10.71 -1.48 8.83
CA LEU A 158 -9.37 -1.98 9.14
C LEU A 158 -8.95 -1.83 10.62
N SER A 159 -9.79 -1.23 11.45
CA SER A 159 -9.59 -1.17 12.90
C SER A 159 -10.14 -2.39 13.65
N LYS A 160 -10.93 -3.25 12.99
CA LYS A 160 -11.53 -4.46 13.59
C LYS A 160 -10.68 -5.70 13.35
N ASP A 161 -10.56 -6.57 14.36
CA ASP A 161 -9.75 -7.80 14.26
C ASP A 161 -10.26 -8.79 13.22
N GLU A 162 -11.58 -8.85 13.01
CA GLU A 162 -12.24 -9.65 11.98
C GLU A 162 -11.73 -9.33 10.57
N THR A 163 -11.25 -8.10 10.37
CA THR A 163 -10.74 -7.63 9.08
C THR A 163 -9.27 -7.92 8.91
N LEU A 164 -8.60 -8.57 9.86
CA LEU A 164 -7.23 -9.05 9.70
C LEU A 164 -7.17 -10.38 8.98
N ILE A 165 -8.29 -11.09 8.90
CA ILE A 165 -8.42 -12.37 8.18
C ILE A 165 -8.10 -12.12 6.70
N ARG A 166 -7.12 -12.87 6.20
CA ARG A 166 -6.77 -12.95 4.78
C ARG A 166 -7.22 -14.33 4.31
N PRO A 167 -8.40 -14.45 3.68
CA PRO A 167 -8.80 -15.76 3.14
C PRO A 167 -7.76 -16.21 2.12
N SER A 168 -7.44 -17.50 2.16
CA SER A 168 -6.47 -18.15 1.28
C SER A 168 -6.91 -18.01 -0.17
N LEU A 169 -6.40 -16.98 -0.85
CA LEU A 169 -6.49 -16.94 -2.30
C LEU A 169 -5.49 -17.96 -2.84
N TYR A 170 -5.97 -18.89 -3.67
CA TYR A 170 -5.13 -19.86 -4.37
C TYR A 170 -4.02 -19.17 -5.20
N LEU A 171 -4.26 -17.94 -5.64
CA LEU A 171 -3.32 -17.09 -6.38
C LEU A 171 -2.17 -16.50 -5.54
N ILE A 172 -2.28 -16.45 -4.21
CA ILE A 172 -1.26 -15.83 -3.34
C ILE A 172 -0.52 -16.89 -2.50
N ASN A 173 -1.13 -18.06 -2.27
CA ASN A 173 -0.53 -19.17 -1.53
C ASN A 173 0.55 -19.94 -2.30
N THR A 174 0.59 -19.87 -3.62
CA THR A 174 1.56 -20.62 -4.44
C THR A 174 2.98 -20.05 -4.41
N SER A 175 3.16 -18.79 -4.01
CA SER A 175 4.49 -18.14 -4.03
C SER A 175 5.18 -18.07 -2.67
N LEU A 176 4.45 -18.24 -1.57
CA LEU A 176 4.96 -18.07 -0.21
C LEU A 176 4.27 -19.11 0.69
N GLU A 177 4.97 -20.17 1.09
CA GLU A 177 4.52 -21.31 1.93
C GLU A 177 4.02 -20.90 3.33
N HIS A 178 3.04 -20.01 3.45
CA HIS A 178 2.55 -19.39 4.69
C HIS A 178 3.65 -18.72 5.55
N LYS A 179 4.84 -18.53 4.98
CA LYS A 179 5.99 -17.88 5.61
C LYS A 179 5.88 -16.38 5.39
N GLY A 180 5.81 -15.64 6.49
CA GLY A 180 5.87 -14.17 6.50
C GLY A 180 4.58 -13.46 6.95
N MET A 181 4.73 -12.18 7.28
CA MET A 181 3.69 -11.33 7.87
C MET A 181 2.46 -11.12 6.95
N SER A 182 2.51 -11.56 5.70
CA SER A 182 1.39 -11.44 4.77
C SER A 182 0.43 -12.63 4.76
N HIS A 183 0.84 -13.80 5.26
CA HIS A 183 0.03 -15.03 5.20
C HIS A 183 -0.06 -15.77 6.54
N ALA A 184 0.60 -15.25 7.58
CA ALA A 184 0.53 -15.82 8.91
C ALA A 184 -0.90 -15.81 9.49
N PRO A 185 -1.28 -16.85 10.25
CA PRO A 185 -2.47 -16.84 11.11
C PRO A 185 -2.53 -15.57 11.99
N ILE A 186 -3.73 -15.14 12.37
CA ILE A 186 -3.93 -13.82 13.00
C ILE A 186 -3.15 -13.62 14.31
N ASP A 187 -3.00 -14.67 15.11
CA ASP A 187 -2.22 -14.75 16.33
C ASP A 187 -0.71 -14.66 16.03
N VAL A 188 -0.21 -15.49 15.12
CA VAL A 188 1.19 -15.46 14.66
C VAL A 188 1.53 -14.10 14.04
N TRP A 189 0.61 -13.52 13.28
CA TRP A 189 0.73 -12.19 12.68
C TRP A 189 0.84 -11.09 13.73
N LYS A 190 0.01 -11.14 14.79
CA LYS A 190 0.06 -10.17 15.89
C LYS A 190 1.41 -10.23 16.60
N ASP A 191 1.92 -11.43 16.86
CA ASP A 191 3.22 -11.61 17.52
C ASP A 191 4.39 -11.17 16.64
N GLN A 192 4.42 -11.59 15.38
CA GLN A 192 5.43 -11.14 14.41
C GLN A 192 5.42 -9.61 14.25
N ARG A 193 4.23 -9.00 14.17
CA ARG A 193 4.08 -7.56 14.05
C ARG A 193 4.55 -6.83 15.30
N LYS A 194 4.25 -7.36 16.49
CA LYS A 194 4.75 -6.81 17.77
C LYS A 194 6.27 -6.90 17.85
N PHE A 195 6.84 -8.03 17.45
CA PHE A 195 8.28 -8.22 17.35
C PHE A 195 8.93 -7.19 16.43
N VAL A 196 8.45 -7.05 15.19
CA VAL A 196 9.00 -6.08 14.23
C VAL A 196 8.83 -4.65 14.72
N ALA A 197 7.68 -4.30 15.30
CA ALA A 197 7.46 -2.96 15.85
C ALA A 197 8.43 -2.64 17.00
N ASN A 198 8.70 -3.61 17.87
CA ASN A 198 9.67 -3.46 18.95
C ASN A 198 11.10 -3.38 18.41
N PHE A 199 11.46 -4.23 17.46
CA PHE A 199 12.75 -4.17 16.77
C PHE A 199 12.98 -2.80 16.13
N PHE A 200 12.00 -2.25 15.41
CA PHE A 200 12.09 -0.91 14.84
C PHE A 200 12.24 0.19 15.88
N LYS A 201 11.59 0.07 17.04
CA LYS A 201 11.84 1.01 18.15
C LYS A 201 13.28 0.91 18.63
N THR A 202 13.81 -0.29 18.80
CA THR A 202 15.20 -0.53 19.25
C THR A 202 16.22 0.06 18.27
N VAL A 203 16.05 -0.14 16.96
CA VAL A 203 17.04 0.32 15.96
C VAL A 203 16.85 1.77 15.50
N GLY A 204 15.87 2.51 16.03
CA GLY A 204 15.64 3.91 15.65
C GLY A 204 14.71 4.12 14.44
N ALA A 205 14.12 3.05 13.93
CA ALA A 205 13.23 3.01 12.76
C ALA A 205 11.75 3.29 13.08
N ALA A 206 11.43 3.65 14.33
CA ALA A 206 10.07 4.01 14.75
C ALA A 206 9.89 5.54 14.86
N LYS A 207 8.64 6.00 14.75
CA LYS A 207 8.27 7.43 14.79
C LYS A 207 8.90 8.16 15.99
N VAL A 208 8.82 7.53 17.16
CA VAL A 208 9.44 7.99 18.42
C VAL A 208 10.38 6.87 18.87
N SER A 209 11.68 7.15 18.81
CA SER A 209 12.72 6.24 19.30
C SER A 209 13.92 7.06 19.80
N PRO A 210 14.56 6.66 20.91
CA PRO A 210 15.79 7.29 21.38
C PRO A 210 16.94 7.16 20.36
N ASN A 211 16.95 6.09 19.55
CA ASN A 211 18.01 5.78 18.60
C ASN A 211 17.77 6.34 17.20
N LYS A 212 16.75 7.20 17.02
CA LYS A 212 16.35 7.72 15.71
C LYS A 212 17.50 8.43 14.98
N LYS A 213 18.22 9.33 15.66
CA LYS A 213 19.38 10.03 15.09
C LYS A 213 20.50 9.08 14.65
N ALA A 214 20.72 8.00 15.40
CA ALA A 214 21.72 6.99 15.03
C ALA A 214 21.30 6.22 13.77
N CYS A 215 20.03 5.87 13.64
CA CYS A 215 19.46 5.23 12.45
C CYS A 215 19.57 6.16 11.22
N GLU A 216 19.20 7.44 11.36
CA GLU A 216 19.34 8.44 10.30
C GLU A 216 20.80 8.60 9.86
N LYS A 217 21.75 8.64 10.81
CA LYS A 217 23.18 8.72 10.51
C LYS A 217 23.66 7.49 9.74
N LEU A 218 23.17 6.30 10.09
CA LEU A 218 23.52 5.07 9.38
C LEU A 218 22.98 5.05 7.95
N ILE A 219 21.72 5.47 7.75
CA ILE A 219 21.13 5.60 6.41
C ILE A 219 21.95 6.59 5.58
N ARG A 220 22.27 7.77 6.14
CA ARG A 220 23.11 8.76 5.46
C ARG A 220 24.45 8.18 5.05
N LYS A 221 25.14 7.49 5.97
CA LYS A 221 26.42 6.83 5.68
C LYS A 221 26.32 5.90 4.47
N HIS A 222 25.30 5.04 4.42
CA HIS A 222 25.13 4.11 3.30
C HIS A 222 24.73 4.81 2.00
N VAL A 223 23.95 5.89 2.07
CA VAL A 223 23.68 6.74 0.91
C VAL A 223 24.98 7.38 0.43
N ASP A 224 25.81 7.92 1.30
CA ASP A 224 27.11 8.51 0.93
C ASP A 224 28.05 7.46 0.31
N GLU A 225 28.13 6.25 0.88
CA GLU A 225 28.88 5.13 0.32
C GLU A 225 28.40 4.76 -1.09
N PHE A 226 27.08 4.61 -1.27
CA PHE A 226 26.46 4.36 -2.58
C PHE A 226 26.86 5.42 -3.61
N VAL A 227 27.03 6.66 -3.16
CA VAL A 227 27.27 7.80 -4.05
C VAL A 227 28.71 7.86 -4.49
N GLN A 228 29.65 7.52 -3.61
CA GLN A 228 31.04 7.32 -4.02
C GLN A 228 31.16 6.20 -5.05
N VAL A 229 30.39 5.11 -4.89
CA VAL A 229 30.31 4.06 -5.90
C VAL A 229 29.72 4.60 -7.22
N VAL A 230 28.60 5.31 -7.19
CA VAL A 230 28.00 5.86 -8.42
C VAL A 230 28.92 6.88 -9.09
N LYS A 231 29.58 7.77 -8.33
CA LYS A 231 30.53 8.76 -8.87
C LYS A 231 31.81 8.12 -9.41
N SER A 232 32.22 6.98 -8.87
CA SER A 232 33.39 6.24 -9.40
C SER A 232 33.05 5.36 -10.60
N GLN A 233 31.77 5.01 -10.79
CA GLN A 233 31.29 4.22 -11.93
C GLN A 233 30.67 5.06 -13.05
N ALA A 234 30.22 6.28 -12.76
CA ALA A 234 29.74 7.23 -13.75
C ALA A 234 30.87 8.19 -14.16
N PHE A 235 31.14 8.21 -15.48
CA PHE A 235 32.16 9.00 -16.21
C PHE A 235 33.56 8.38 -16.35
N CYS A 236 33.62 7.27 -17.09
CA CYS A 236 34.28 7.28 -18.41
C CYS A 236 33.22 7.52 -19.48
#